data_AF-A0A7V3S134-F1
#
_entry.id   AF-A0A7V3S134-F1
#
_cell.length_a   1.000
_cell.length_b   1.000
_cell.length_c   1.000
_cell.angle_alpha   90.00
_cell.angle_beta   90.00
_cell.angle_gamma   90.00
#
_symmetry.space_group_name_H-M   'P 1'
#
loop_
_entity.id
_entity.type
_entity.pdbx_description
1 polymer ?
#
loop_
_entity_poly.entity_id
_entity_poly.type
_entity_poly.pdbx_seq_one_letter_code
_entity_poly.pdbx_strand_id
1 'polypeptide(L)' 'MGMTISEKILAEHAGKKRVKPGEIVEARLDFLLANDITAPLAIESFKQA' A
#
# COMPACT_ATOMS: atom_id res chain seq x y z
N MET A 1 -12.47 11.19 -19.44
CA MET A 1 -12.62 9.98 -18.60
C MET A 1 -11.94 10.22 -17.27
N GLY A 2 -12.66 10.06 -16.15
CA GLY A 2 -12.15 10.31 -14.79
C GLY A 2 -11.35 9.12 -14.22
N MET A 3 -10.82 9.28 -13.00
CA MET A 3 -10.23 8.16 -12.24
C MET A 3 -11.32 7.23 -11.69
N THR A 4 -11.04 5.94 -11.67
CA THR A 4 -11.78 4.90 -10.93
C THR A 4 -11.68 5.11 -9.42
N ILE A 5 -12.45 4.36 -8.63
CA ILE A 5 -12.36 4.43 -7.17
C ILE A 5 -11.00 3.97 -6.65
N SER A 6 -10.43 2.90 -7.23
CA SER A 6 -9.11 2.39 -6.84
C SER A 6 -8.00 3.39 -7.13
N GLU A 7 -8.03 4.04 -8.29
CA GLU A 7 -7.06 5.10 -8.63
C GLU A 7 -7.18 6.31 -7.70
N LYS A 8 -8.39 6.69 -7.27
CA LYS A 8 -8.56 7.78 -6.30
C LYS A 8 -7.96 7.43 -4.93
N ILE A 9 -8.20 6.22 -4.43
CA ILE A 9 -7.64 5.76 -3.15
C ILE A 9 -6.12 5.73 -3.22
N LEU A 10 -5.55 5.14 -4.28
CA LEU A 10 -4.10 5.09 -4.46
C LEU A 10 -3.48 6.48 -4.64
N ALA A 11 -4.13 7.38 -5.38
CA ALA A 11 -3.67 8.75 -5.56
C ALA A 11 -3.61 9.50 -4.22
N GLU A 12 -4.67 9.39 -3.39
CA GLU A 12 -4.72 10.02 -2.07
C GLU A 12 -3.60 9.50 -1.15
N HIS A 13 -3.44 8.17 -1.02
CA HIS A 13 -2.45 7.56 -0.13
C HIS A 13 -1.01 7.68 -0.66
N ALA A 14 -0.83 7.95 -1.95
CA ALA A 14 0.46 8.29 -2.55
C ALA A 14 0.76 9.81 -2.56
N GLY A 15 -0.13 10.65 -2.04
CA GLY A 15 0.04 12.11 -2.06
C GLY A 15 0.03 12.73 -3.46
N LYS A 16 -0.61 12.07 -4.44
CA LYS A 16 -0.65 12.47 -5.85
C LYS A 16 -2.03 12.99 -6.23
N LYS A 17 -2.07 13.96 -7.15
CA LYS A 17 -3.35 14.46 -7.71
C LYS A 17 -4.04 13.46 -8.64
N ARG A 18 -3.27 12.56 -9.24
CA ARG A 18 -3.75 11.53 -10.18
C ARG A 18 -2.77 10.37 -10.26
N VAL A 19 -3.28 9.18 -10.55
CA VAL A 19 -2.51 8.00 -10.95
C VAL A 19 -3.16 7.36 -12.18
N LYS A 20 -2.47 6.41 -12.81
CA LYS A 20 -2.98 5.64 -13.96
C LYS A 20 -2.55 4.17 -13.89
N PRO A 21 -3.19 3.25 -14.64
CA PRO A 21 -2.80 1.85 -14.65
C PRO A 21 -1.36 1.68 -15.15
N GLY A 22 -0.61 0.78 -14.50
CA GLY A 22 0.81 0.51 -14.78
C GLY A 22 1.80 1.48 -14.12
N GLU A 23 1.32 2.50 -13.41
CA GLU A 23 2.18 3.36 -12.59
C GLU A 23 2.53 2.67 -11.26
N ILE A 24 3.82 2.67 -10.89
CA ILE A 24 4.28 2.26 -9.57
C ILE A 24 4.21 3.45 -8.63
N VAL A 25 3.59 3.27 -7.47
CA VAL A 25 3.42 4.32 -6.45
C VAL A 25 3.83 3.82 -5.08
N GLU A 26 4.43 4.69 -4.28
CA GLU A 26 4.57 4.49 -2.84
C GLU A 26 3.33 5.05 -2.17
N ALA A 27 2.61 4.21 -1.43
CA ALA A 27 1.38 4.60 -0.74
C ALA A 27 1.55 4.40 0.77
N ARG A 28 1.04 5.35 1.55
CA ARG A 28 0.95 5.21 3.01
C ARG A 28 -0.04 4.10 3.35
N LEU A 29 0.36 3.24 4.28
CA LEU A 29 -0.50 2.18 4.81
C LEU A 29 -1.25 2.69 6.06
N ASP A 30 -2.56 2.50 6.11
CA ASP A 30 -3.38 2.91 7.26
C ASP A 30 -3.53 1.81 8.30
N PHE A 31 -3.50 0.55 7.87
CA PHE A 31 -3.64 -0.61 8.73
C PHE A 31 -2.86 -1.81 8.17
N LEU A 32 -2.29 -2.59 9.07
CA LEU A 32 -1.59 -3.83 8.77
C LEU A 32 -2.20 -4.95 9.61
N LEU A 33 -2.60 -6.03 8.94
CA LEU A 33 -3.09 -7.26 9.58
C LEU A 33 -2.08 -8.37 9.31
N ALA A 34 -1.69 -9.10 10.36
CA ALA A 34 -0.82 -10.25 10.25
C ALA A 34 -1.51 -11.47 10.86
N ASN A 35 -1.43 -12.62 10.17
CA ASN A 35 -2.02 -13.87 10.64
C ASN A 35 -0.97 -14.75 11.35
N ASP A 36 -1.44 -15.70 12.14
CA ASP A 36 -0.67 -16.66 12.93
C ASP A 36 0.59 -17.26 12.27
N ILE A 37 0.51 -17.67 11.00
CA ILE A 37 1.64 -18.31 10.30
C ILE A 37 2.61 -17.29 9.70
N THR A 38 2.11 -16.17 9.14
CA THR A 38 2.96 -15.20 8.42
C THR A 38 3.50 -14.11 9.33
N ALA A 39 2.82 -13.80 10.44
CA ALA A 39 3.23 -12.77 11.39
C ALA A 39 4.62 -13.04 12.00
N PRO A 40 4.97 -14.26 12.46
CA PRO A 40 6.30 -14.51 13.01
C PRO A 40 7.42 -14.22 12.01
N LEU A 41 7.25 -14.65 10.75
CA LEU A 41 8.25 -14.43 9.67
C LEU A 41 8.38 -12.94 9.32
N ALA A 42 7.27 -12.22 9.24
CA ALA A 42 7.28 -10.78 9.01
C ALA A 42 7.99 -10.06 10.17
N ILE A 43 7.66 -10.38 11.42
CA ILE A 43 8.28 -9.78 12.62
C ILE A 43 9.79 -10.05 12.67
N GLU A 44 10.22 -11.28 12.35
CA GLU A 44 11.64 -11.62 12.25
C GLU A 44 12.35 -10.75 11.22
N SER A 45 11.77 -10.59 10.03
CA SER A 45 12.31 -9.76 8.96
C SER A 45 12.41 -8.28 9.36
N PHE A 46 11.39 -7.75 10.03
CA PHE A 46 11.38 -6.36 10.53
C PHE A 46 12.44 -6.10 11.61
N LYS A 47 12.84 -7.10 12.39
CA LYS A 47 13.91 -6.95 13.41
C LYS A 47 15.32 -6.94 12.83
N GLN A 48 15.49 -7.43 11.59
CA GLN A 48 16.79 -7.46 10.91
C GLN A 48 17.09 -6.16 10.15
N ALA A 49 16.06 -5.35 9.89
CA ALA A 49 16.16 -4.03 9.26
C ALA A 49 16.58 -2.95 10.28
#